data_AF-A0A9D4BTT8-F1
#
_entry.id   AF-A0A9D4BTT8-F1
#
_cell.length_a   1.000
_cell.length_b   1.000
_cell.length_c   1.000
_cell.angle_alpha   90.00
_cell.angle_beta   90.00
_cell.angle_gamma   90.00
#
_symmetry.space_group_name_H-M   'P 1'
#
loop_
_entity.id
_entity.type
_entity.pdbx_description
1 polymer ?
#
loop_
_entity_poly.entity_id
_entity_poly.type
_entity_poly.pdbx_seq_one_letter_code
_entity_poly.pdbx_strand_id
1 'polypeptide(L)' 'MTFESSVWGPTCDGNDCILKKVQLPMLEVDDWFYFENMGAYTVSTACAFNGMQTPRRVYFCDADVWLVV' A
#
# COMPACT_ATOMS: atom_id res chain seq x y z
N MET A 1 -19.31 12.92 4.16
CA MET A 1 -18.93 13.84 3.06
C MET A 1 -17.54 13.42 2.58
N THR A 2 -17.26 13.48 1.28
CA THR A 2 -15.93 13.19 0.72
C THR A 2 -15.33 14.44 0.08
N PHE A 3 -14.01 14.48 -0.02
CA PHE A 3 -13.22 15.59 -0.53
C PHE A 3 -12.29 15.12 -1.63
N GLU A 4 -12.08 15.97 -2.62
CA GLU A 4 -11.07 15.73 -3.65
C GLU A 4 -9.68 15.81 -3.02
N SER A 5 -8.94 14.70 -3.09
CA SER A 5 -7.71 14.45 -2.35
C SER A 5 -6.63 13.85 -3.25
N SER A 6 -5.39 13.86 -2.76
CA SER A 6 -4.24 13.17 -3.38
C SER A 6 -3.50 12.32 -2.34
N VAL A 7 -2.90 11.22 -2.78
CA VAL A 7 -2.16 10.28 -1.93
C VAL A 7 -0.73 10.16 -2.45
N TRP A 8 0.24 10.34 -1.55
CA TRP A 8 1.66 10.47 -1.85
C TRP A 8 2.46 9.38 -1.14
N GLY A 9 3.54 8.94 -1.78
CA GLY A 9 4.51 8.05 -1.15
C GLY A 9 5.45 8.79 -0.20
N PRO A 10 6.32 8.05 0.52
CA PRO A 10 7.14 8.60 1.58
C PRO A 10 8.44 9.25 1.10
N THR A 11 8.77 9.18 -0.19
CA THR A 11 10.08 9.67 -0.67
C THR A 11 10.13 11.19 -0.77
N CYS A 12 11.33 11.73 -0.96
CA CYS A 12 11.55 13.16 -1.19
C CYS A 12 11.46 13.53 -2.68
N ASP A 13 10.85 12.67 -3.51
CA ASP A 13 10.65 12.90 -4.93
C ASP A 13 9.23 13.44 -5.17
N GLY A 14 9.13 14.60 -5.84
CA GLY A 14 7.84 15.19 -6.21
C GLY A 14 7.04 14.40 -7.24
N ASN A 15 7.58 13.30 -7.77
CA ASN A 15 6.88 12.36 -8.63
C ASN A 15 6.34 11.12 -7.90
N ASP A 16 6.63 10.95 -6.60
CA ASP A 16 6.16 9.82 -5.79
C ASP A 16 4.69 10.01 -5.38
N CYS A 17 3.80 9.97 -6.38
CA CYS A 17 2.37 10.16 -6.25
C CYS A 17 1.63 8.87 -6.59
N ILE A 18 0.91 8.31 -5.62
CA ILE A 18 0.17 7.04 -5.77
C ILE A 18 -1.19 7.31 -6.42
N LEU A 19 -1.92 8.31 -5.93
CA LEU A 19 -3.21 8.73 -6.46
C LEU A 19 -3.25 10.25 -6.59
N LYS A 20 -3.27 10.75 -7.82
CA LYS A 20 -3.26 12.20 -8.08
C LYS A 20 -4.57 12.90 -7.72
N LYS A 21 -5.70 12.20 -7.88
CA LYS A 21 -7.05 12.74 -7.66
C LYS A 21 -8.01 11.61 -7.29
N VAL A 22 -8.51 11.64 -6.06
CA VAL A 22 -9.43 10.63 -5.51
C VAL A 22 -10.38 11.28 -4.50
N GLN A 23 -11.62 10.79 -4.42
CA GLN A 23 -12.56 11.22 -3.37
C GLN A 23 -12.35 10.40 -2.11
N LEU A 24 -11.99 11.04 -1.00
CA LEU A 24 -11.79 10.38 0.30
C LEU A 24 -12.61 11.07 1.39
N PRO A 25 -13.02 10.35 2.45
CA PRO A 25 -13.52 11.01 3.66
C PRO A 25 -12.42 11.86 4.31
N MET A 26 -12.76 12.64 5.32
CA MET A 26 -11.73 13.22 6.19
C MET A 26 -10.97 12.09 6.88
N LEU A 27 -9.64 12.14 6.83
CA LEU A 27 -8.73 11.20 7.46
C LEU A 27 -7.78 11.96 8.37
N GLU A 28 -7.33 11.31 9.42
CA GLU A 28 -6.32 11.84 10.33
C GLU A 28 -4.96 11.14 10.11
N VAL A 29 -3.91 11.73 10.67
CA VAL A 29 -2.61 11.05 10.73
C VAL A 29 -2.79 9.73 11.49
N ASP A 30 -2.13 8.69 11.02
CA ASP A 30 -2.21 7.30 11.52
C ASP A 30 -3.45 6.49 11.11
N ASP A 31 -4.36 7.07 10.31
CA ASP A 31 -5.39 6.28 9.62
C ASP A 31 -4.79 5.35 8.55
N TRP A 32 -5.45 4.22 8.32
CA TRP A 32 -4.94 3.18 7.44
C TRP A 32 -5.61 3.21 6.06
N PHE A 33 -4.78 3.06 5.03
CA PHE A 33 -5.23 2.69 3.69
C PHE A 33 -5.04 1.20 3.46
N TYR A 34 -6.01 0.58 2.77
CA TYR A 34 -5.93 -0.80 2.32
C TYR A 34 -5.98 -0.84 0.79
N PHE A 35 -4.97 -1.45 0.18
CA PHE A 35 -4.88 -1.66 -1.26
C PHE A 35 -4.94 -3.16 -1.56
N GLU A 36 -6.06 -3.59 -2.12
CA GLU A 36 -6.28 -4.97 -2.56
C GLU A 36 -5.45 -5.31 -3.79
N ASN A 37 -5.31 -6.60 -4.09
CA ASN A 37 -4.68 -7.11 -5.33
C ASN A 37 -3.19 -6.74 -5.52
N MET A 38 -2.46 -6.50 -4.43
CA MET A 38 -1.04 -6.10 -4.45
C MET A 38 -0.05 -7.28 -4.54
N GLY A 39 -0.44 -8.42 -5.13
CA GLY A 39 0.36 -9.65 -5.14
C GLY A 39 1.39 -9.78 -6.27
N ALA A 40 1.13 -9.20 -7.44
CA ALA A 40 1.96 -9.35 -8.63
C ALA A 40 2.64 -8.02 -9.02
N TYR A 41 3.91 -8.06 -9.41
CA TYR A 41 4.69 -6.90 -9.89
C TYR A 41 4.77 -5.72 -8.90
N THR A 42 4.66 -6.00 -7.61
CA THR A 42 4.77 -5.02 -6.52
C THR A 42 6.11 -5.15 -5.80
N VAL A 43 6.22 -6.07 -4.83
CA VAL A 43 7.43 -6.28 -4.04
C VAL A 43 8.59 -6.81 -4.90
N SER A 44 8.30 -7.48 -6.01
CA SER A 44 9.31 -8.01 -6.93
C SER A 44 10.20 -6.94 -7.57
N THR A 45 9.74 -5.69 -7.62
CA THR A 45 10.45 -4.55 -8.21
C THR A 45 10.73 -3.44 -7.19
N ALA A 46 10.37 -3.65 -5.92
CA ALA A 46 10.56 -2.65 -4.87
C ALA A 46 12.04 -2.45 -4.53
N CYS A 47 12.42 -1.22 -4.21
CA CYS A 47 13.76 -0.87 -3.76
C CYS A 47 13.70 0.03 -2.52
N ALA A 48 14.80 0.08 -1.77
CA ALA A 48 14.92 0.91 -0.57
C ALA A 48 15.41 2.34 -0.88
N PHE A 49 14.88 2.95 -1.95
CA PHE A 49 15.19 4.35 -2.26
C PHE A 49 14.80 5.25 -1.08
N ASN A 50 15.60 6.30 -0.83
CA ASN A 50 15.52 7.13 0.38
C ASN A 50 15.55 6.37 1.73
N GLY A 51 16.06 5.13 1.75
CA GLY A 51 16.14 4.31 2.96
C GLY A 51 14.80 3.74 3.43
N MET A 52 13.75 3.82 2.60
CA MET A 52 12.42 3.32 2.93
C MET A 52 12.40 1.80 2.82
N GLN A 53 12.22 1.09 3.93
CA GLN A 53 12.24 -0.38 3.94
C GLN A 53 11.00 -0.95 3.25
N THR A 54 11.17 -2.08 2.56
CA THR A 54 10.03 -2.82 1.98
C THR A 54 9.12 -3.37 3.09
N PRO A 55 7.78 -3.37 2.91
CA PRO A 55 6.86 -3.87 3.92
C PRO A 55 7.11 -5.32 4.33
N ARG A 56 6.86 -5.64 5.60
CA ARG A 56 6.83 -7.01 6.11
C ARG A 56 5.68 -7.78 5.47
N ARG A 57 5.96 -8.99 4.99
CA ARG A 57 4.96 -9.91 4.45
C ARG A 57 4.53 -10.88 5.55
N VAL A 58 3.21 -10.99 5.76
CA VAL A 58 2.61 -11.93 6.71
C VAL A 58 1.82 -12.94 5.89
N TYR A 59 2.25 -14.19 5.92
CA TYR A 59 1.60 -15.29 5.22
C TYR A 59 0.62 -15.98 6.16
N PHE A 60 -0.54 -16.32 5.65
CA PHE A 60 -1.56 -17.10 6.34
C PHE A 60 -2.14 -18.12 5.36
N CYS A 61 -2.68 -19.20 5.90
CA CYS A 61 -3.32 -20.27 5.16
C CYS A 61 -4.41 -20.85 6.06
N ASP A 62 -5.63 -21.00 5.52
CA ASP A 62 -6.69 -21.67 6.25
C ASP A 62 -6.35 -23.16 6.42
N ALA A 63 -6.81 -23.76 7.52
CA ALA A 63 -6.43 -25.12 7.87
C ALA A 63 -6.91 -26.14 6.83
N ASP A 64 -8.10 -25.95 6.26
CA ASP A 64 -8.64 -26.79 5.19
C ASP A 64 -7.84 -26.68 3.89
N VAL A 65 -7.35 -25.48 3.54
CA VAL A 65 -6.43 -25.28 2.42
C VAL A 65 -5.09 -25.96 2.66
N TRP A 66 -4.53 -25.85 3.87
CA TRP A 66 -3.25 -26.49 4.21
C TRP A 66 -3.33 -28.01 4.13
N LEU A 67 -4.46 -28.61 4.52
CA LEU A 67 -4.63 -30.07 4.54
C LEU A 67 -4.77 -30.69 3.14
N VAL A 68 -5.00 -29.88 2.09
CA VAL A 68 -5.11 -30.35 0.69
C VAL A 68 -3.88 -30.00 -0.16
N VAL A 69 -2.87 -29.36 0.44
CA VAL A 69 -1.54 -29.11 -0.14
C VAL A 69 -0.58 -30.22 0.28
#